data_AF-A0AAU7CGA5-F1
#
_entry.id   AF-A0AAU7CGA5-F1
#
_cell.length_a   1.000
_cell.length_b   1.000
_cell.length_c   1.000
_cell.angle_alpha   90.00
_cell.angle_beta   90.00
_cell.angle_gamma   90.00
#
_symmetry.space_group_name_H-M   'P 1'
#
loop_
_entity.id
_entity.type
_entity.pdbx_description
1 polymer ?
#
loop_
_entity_poly.entity_id
_entity_poly.type
_entity_poly.pdbx_seq_one_letter_code
_entity_poly.pdbx_strand_id
1 'polypeptide(L)'
;MAHESRADLDSLRVIVSQLNEALSEASGVVQDVDRYLAEEFDIGVWAISRPFGSQHGTGEGGRELLISSHLAYGKAAGRNRLHILAATLERGEGSDQFTQIVSEERIPWPLCPRETKLHSFAMLPELLGTLALKAEEITAQTSRTSETVRQLLKTMGRHSHGSAEPALVTNGVGADPDAGLFRRSRSR
;
A
#
# COMPACT_ATOMS: atom_id res chain seq x y z
N MET A 1 -37.68 23.92 -34.82
CA MET A 1 -36.37 23.75 -35.48
C MET A 1 -35.30 24.69 -34.90
N ALA A 2 -35.20 25.99 -35.26
CA ALA A 2 -34.07 26.84 -34.79
C ALA A 2 -34.11 27.28 -33.30
N HIS A 3 -35.31 27.37 -32.71
CA HIS A 3 -35.47 27.72 -31.29
C HIS A 3 -35.19 26.54 -30.35
N GLU A 4 -35.52 25.32 -30.77
CA GLU A 4 -35.22 24.08 -30.04
C GLU A 4 -33.71 23.87 -29.93
N SER A 5 -32.97 24.06 -31.03
CA SER A 5 -31.51 23.95 -31.02
C SER A 5 -30.81 24.96 -30.11
N ARG A 6 -31.40 26.14 -29.86
CA ARG A 6 -30.86 27.13 -28.91
C ARG A 6 -31.13 26.73 -27.47
N ALA A 7 -32.34 26.27 -27.16
CA ALA A 7 -32.69 25.77 -25.84
C ALA A 7 -31.81 24.56 -25.46
N ASP A 8 -31.59 23.64 -26.39
CA ASP A 8 -30.73 22.46 -26.17
C ASP A 8 -29.27 22.86 -25.88
N LEU A 9 -28.75 23.89 -26.58
CA LEU A 9 -27.41 24.41 -26.35
C LEU A 9 -27.26 25.10 -24.99
N ASP A 10 -28.28 25.84 -24.55
CA ASP A 10 -28.27 26.47 -23.23
C ASP A 10 -28.39 25.43 -22.10
N SER A 11 -29.23 24.40 -22.28
CA SER A 11 -29.26 23.24 -21.39
C SER A 11 -27.91 22.53 -21.31
N LEU A 12 -27.24 22.31 -22.45
CA LEU A 12 -25.92 21.69 -22.50
C LEU A 12 -24.87 22.51 -21.74
N ARG A 13 -24.90 23.84 -21.85
CA ARG A 13 -24.01 24.73 -21.10
C ARG A 13 -24.17 24.57 -19.59
N VAL A 14 -25.41 24.52 -19.11
CA VAL A 14 -25.70 24.30 -17.69
C VAL A 14 -25.15 22.95 -17.22
N ILE A 15 -25.40 21.88 -17.97
CA ILE A 15 -24.93 20.53 -17.64
C ILE A 15 -23.40 20.47 -17.59
N VAL A 16 -22.72 21.06 -18.59
CA VAL A 16 -21.25 21.11 -18.64
C VAL A 16 -20.68 21.88 -17.45
N SER A 17 -21.31 22.99 -17.06
CA SER A 17 -20.90 23.75 -15.87
C SER A 17 -21.00 22.91 -14.59
N GLN A 18 -22.13 22.24 -14.38
CA GLN A 18 -22.35 21.37 -13.22
C GLN A 18 -21.35 20.21 -13.18
N LEU A 19 -21.06 19.58 -14.33
CA LEU A 19 -20.07 18.51 -14.42
C LEU A 19 -18.64 18.99 -14.10
N ASN A 20 -18.28 20.20 -14.51
CA ASN A 20 -16.98 20.80 -14.17
C ASN A 20 -16.85 21.04 -12.67
N GLU A 21 -17.90 21.57 -12.03
CA GLU A 21 -17.94 21.83 -10.60
C GLU A 21 -17.82 20.53 -9.80
N ALA A 22 -18.64 19.52 -10.11
CA ALA A 22 -18.60 18.21 -9.46
C ALA A 22 -17.22 17.53 -9.61
N LEU A 23 -16.56 17.67 -10.76
CA LEU A 23 -15.21 17.13 -10.93
C LEU A 23 -14.17 17.89 -10.09
N SER A 24 -14.31 19.20 -9.96
CA SER A 24 -13.41 20.00 -9.12
C SER A 24 -13.54 19.58 -7.66
N GLU A 25 -14.77 19.39 -7.19
CA GLU A 25 -15.06 18.87 -5.85
C GLU A 25 -14.46 17.47 -5.65
N ALA A 26 -14.74 16.54 -6.57
CA ALA A 26 -14.19 15.18 -6.53
C ALA A 26 -12.65 15.17 -6.50
N SER A 27 -12.03 16.07 -7.26
CA SER A 27 -10.57 16.22 -7.26
C SER A 27 -10.03 16.72 -5.93
N GLY A 28 -10.74 17.64 -5.27
CA GLY A 28 -10.43 18.10 -3.91
C GLY A 28 -10.52 16.97 -2.89
N VAL A 29 -11.62 16.21 -2.91
CA VAL A 29 -11.82 15.03 -2.05
C VAL A 29 -10.69 14.02 -2.23
N VAL A 30 -10.31 13.71 -3.47
CA VAL A 30 -9.21 12.77 -3.72
C VAL A 30 -7.88 13.30 -3.20
N GLN A 31 -7.60 14.60 -3.32
CA GLN A 31 -6.38 15.19 -2.74
C GLN A 31 -6.36 15.08 -1.21
N ASP A 32 -7.49 15.34 -0.56
CA ASP A 32 -7.60 15.22 0.89
C ASP A 32 -7.41 13.78 1.35
N VAL A 33 -8.03 12.83 0.66
CA VAL A 33 -7.86 11.39 0.93
C VAL A 33 -6.43 10.92 0.63
N ASP A 34 -5.84 11.31 -0.50
CA ASP A 34 -4.46 10.94 -0.86
C ASP A 34 -3.48 11.39 0.22
N ARG A 35 -3.63 12.63 0.70
CA ARG A 35 -2.84 13.18 1.79
C ARG A 35 -3.05 12.42 3.10
N TYR A 36 -4.30 12.23 3.51
CA TYR A 36 -4.63 11.50 4.74
C TYR A 36 -4.05 10.08 4.71
N LEU A 37 -4.22 9.35 3.61
CA LEU A 37 -3.68 8.01 3.47
C LEU A 37 -2.15 8.00 3.48
N ALA A 38 -1.50 8.96 2.80
CA ALA A 38 -0.05 9.06 2.82
C ALA A 38 0.52 9.33 4.22
N GLU A 39 -0.19 10.10 5.04
CA GLU A 39 0.20 10.40 6.42
C GLU A 39 -0.04 9.20 7.36
N GLU A 40 -1.19 8.54 7.26
CA GLU A 40 -1.60 7.49 8.21
C GLU A 40 -1.15 6.07 7.81
N PHE A 41 -0.97 5.80 6.52
CA PHE A 41 -0.71 4.47 5.96
C PHE A 41 0.71 4.30 5.38
N ASP A 42 1.70 5.10 5.82
CA ASP A 42 3.09 4.99 5.34
C ASP A 42 3.78 3.66 5.74
N ILE A 43 3.11 2.83 6.54
CA ILE A 43 3.53 1.49 6.95
C ILE A 43 3.46 0.43 5.82
N GLY A 44 3.07 0.83 4.59
CA GLY A 44 3.11 -0.04 3.41
C GLY A 44 1.86 -0.86 3.16
N VAL A 45 0.68 -0.39 3.61
CA VAL A 45 -0.60 -1.01 3.23
C VAL A 45 -0.89 -0.73 1.77
N TRP A 46 -1.33 -1.75 1.04
CA TRP A 46 -1.77 -1.61 -0.35
C TRP A 46 -3.19 -2.17 -0.50
N ALA A 47 -3.97 -1.56 -1.38
CA ALA A 47 -5.30 -2.03 -1.72
C ALA A 47 -5.64 -1.68 -3.18
N ILE A 48 -6.58 -2.45 -3.73
CA ILE A 48 -7.09 -2.30 -5.10
C ILE A 48 -8.61 -2.46 -5.05
N SER A 49 -9.33 -1.65 -5.82
CA SER A 49 -10.76 -1.81 -6.05
C SER A 49 -11.05 -2.90 -7.08
N ARG A 50 -12.32 -3.30 -7.22
CA ARG A 50 -12.77 -4.00 -8.44
C ARG A 50 -12.54 -3.14 -9.69
N PRO A 51 -12.47 -3.75 -10.89
CA PRO A 51 -12.30 -3.01 -12.14
C PRO A 51 -13.41 -1.98 -12.34
N PHE A 52 -13.05 -0.77 -12.79
CA PHE A 52 -14.03 0.25 -13.23
C PHE A 52 -14.05 0.41 -14.75
N GLY A 53 -13.08 -0.16 -15.45
CA GLY A 53 -12.98 -0.11 -16.90
C GLY A 53 -12.22 -1.32 -17.43
N SER A 54 -12.61 -1.77 -18.62
CA SER A 54 -11.94 -2.87 -19.32
C SER A 54 -11.86 -2.58 -20.81
N GLN A 55 -10.72 -2.85 -21.42
CA GLN A 55 -10.48 -2.65 -22.85
C GLN A 55 -9.83 -3.90 -23.44
N HIS A 56 -10.33 -4.34 -24.59
CA HIS A 56 -9.71 -5.44 -25.32
C HIS A 56 -8.62 -4.90 -26.24
N GLY A 57 -7.52 -5.63 -26.34
CA GLY A 57 -6.40 -5.32 -27.21
C GLY A 57 -5.86 -6.56 -27.90
N THR A 58 -4.91 -6.35 -28.79
CA THR A 58 -4.18 -7.43 -29.46
C THR A 58 -2.70 -7.24 -29.17
N GLY A 59 -2.09 -8.26 -28.57
CA GLY A 59 -0.67 -8.32 -28.27
C GLY A 59 0.17 -8.80 -29.46
N GLU A 60 1.47 -8.91 -29.24
CA GLU A 60 2.38 -9.49 -30.23
C GLU A 60 1.96 -10.92 -30.60
N GLY A 61 2.06 -11.25 -31.89
CA GLY A 61 1.65 -12.56 -32.40
C GLY A 61 0.13 -12.79 -32.46
N GLY A 62 -0.68 -11.74 -32.37
CA GLY A 62 -2.15 -11.83 -32.52
C GLY A 62 -2.88 -12.34 -31.28
N ARG A 63 -2.21 -12.36 -30.12
CA ARG A 63 -2.81 -12.81 -28.86
C ARG A 63 -3.86 -11.81 -28.39
N GLU A 64 -4.99 -12.30 -27.89
CA GLU A 64 -5.99 -11.45 -27.26
C GLU A 64 -5.49 -10.98 -25.88
N LEU A 65 -5.66 -9.68 -25.61
CA LEU A 65 -5.33 -9.06 -24.34
C LEU A 65 -6.56 -8.36 -23.75
N LEU A 66 -6.65 -8.33 -22.43
CA LEU A 66 -7.63 -7.57 -21.68
C LEU A 66 -6.90 -6.61 -20.73
N ILE A 67 -7.09 -5.31 -20.92
CA ILE A 67 -6.59 -4.29 -20.02
C ILE A 67 -7.69 -3.98 -19.01
N SER A 68 -7.45 -4.30 -17.75
CA SER A 68 -8.34 -4.04 -16.63
C SER A 68 -7.83 -2.86 -15.81
N SER A 69 -8.66 -1.84 -15.63
CA SER A 69 -8.31 -0.61 -14.91
C SER A 69 -8.96 -0.57 -13.53
N HIS A 70 -8.14 -0.32 -12.52
CA HIS A 70 -8.54 -0.33 -11.10
C HIS A 70 -8.10 0.95 -10.41
N LEU A 71 -8.87 1.39 -9.42
CA LEU A 71 -8.39 2.39 -8.47
C LEU A 71 -7.57 1.66 -7.40
N ALA A 72 -6.40 2.17 -7.06
CA ALA A 72 -5.50 1.55 -6.10
C ALA A 72 -4.86 2.58 -5.17
N TYR A 73 -4.49 2.11 -3.97
CA TYR A 73 -3.60 2.82 -3.06
C TYR A 73 -2.36 1.97 -2.82
N GLY A 74 -1.19 2.62 -2.87
CA GLY A 74 0.09 1.98 -2.63
C GLY A 74 1.22 2.70 -3.36
N LYS A 75 2.35 2.02 -3.53
CA LYS A 75 3.55 2.64 -4.11
C LYS A 75 3.39 2.89 -5.62
N ALA A 76 3.33 4.16 -6.00
CA ALA A 76 3.35 4.65 -7.37
C ALA A 76 4.31 5.84 -7.49
N ALA A 77 5.20 5.82 -8.50
CA ALA A 77 6.28 6.80 -8.64
C ALA A 77 7.12 7.00 -7.36
N GLY A 78 7.38 5.90 -6.63
CA GLY A 78 8.22 5.88 -5.43
C GLY A 78 7.56 6.30 -4.12
N ARG A 79 6.30 6.76 -4.13
CA ARG A 79 5.56 7.19 -2.93
C ARG A 79 4.25 6.43 -2.76
N ASN A 80 3.76 6.33 -1.53
CA ASN A 80 2.43 5.78 -1.24
C ASN A 80 1.38 6.83 -1.62
N ARG A 81 0.50 6.47 -2.56
CA ARG A 81 -0.54 7.37 -3.08
C ARG A 81 -1.64 6.64 -3.83
N LEU A 82 -2.76 7.32 -4.01
CA LEU A 82 -3.80 6.95 -4.95
C LEU A 82 -3.28 6.99 -6.40
N HIS A 83 -3.55 5.93 -7.12
CA HIS A 83 -3.15 5.75 -8.51
C HIS A 83 -4.14 4.82 -9.23
N ILE A 84 -4.08 4.86 -10.56
CA ILE A 84 -4.77 3.89 -11.40
C ILE A 84 -3.79 2.75 -11.69
N LEU A 85 -4.20 1.52 -11.39
CA LEU A 85 -3.51 0.32 -11.83
C LEU A 85 -4.20 -0.20 -13.09
N ALA A 86 -3.49 -0.16 -14.21
CA ALA A 86 -3.90 -0.83 -15.44
C ALA A 86 -3.14 -2.15 -15.55
N ALA A 87 -3.85 -3.27 -15.35
CA ALA A 87 -3.31 -4.62 -15.49
C ALA A 87 -3.67 -5.16 -16.87
N THR A 88 -2.67 -5.51 -17.67
CA THR A 88 -2.84 -6.21 -18.94
C THR A 88 -2.82 -7.70 -18.69
N LEU A 89 -3.90 -8.37 -19.09
CA LEU A 89 -4.15 -9.78 -18.88
C LEU A 89 -4.14 -10.52 -20.22
N GLU A 90 -3.59 -11.71 -20.26
CA GLU A 90 -3.75 -12.68 -21.36
C GLU A 90 -4.55 -13.90 -20.90
N ARG A 91 -5.07 -14.65 -21.86
CA ARG A 91 -5.68 -15.95 -21.59
C ARG A 91 -4.60 -16.92 -21.11
N GLY A 92 -4.84 -17.57 -19.98
CA GLY A 92 -3.95 -18.63 -19.51
C GLY A 92 -3.94 -19.82 -20.47
N GLU A 93 -2.84 -20.57 -20.51
CA GLU A 93 -2.75 -21.77 -21.34
C GLU A 93 -3.91 -22.76 -21.03
N GLY A 94 -4.70 -23.09 -22.05
CA GLY A 94 -5.85 -23.98 -21.91
C GLY A 94 -7.07 -23.37 -21.20
N SER A 95 -7.09 -22.05 -20.99
CA SER A 95 -8.20 -21.33 -20.37
C SER A 95 -8.82 -20.31 -21.32
N ASP A 96 -10.14 -20.19 -21.28
CA ASP A 96 -10.87 -19.12 -21.96
C ASP A 96 -10.92 -17.82 -21.14
N GLN A 97 -10.38 -17.82 -19.92
CA GLN A 97 -10.40 -16.65 -19.03
C GLN A 97 -9.08 -15.89 -19.07
N PHE A 98 -9.19 -14.56 -19.07
CA PHE A 98 -8.06 -13.63 -18.93
C PHE A 98 -7.60 -13.63 -17.46
N THR A 99 -6.56 -14.40 -17.15
CA THR A 99 -6.09 -14.58 -15.77
C THR A 99 -4.60 -14.29 -15.61
N GLN A 100 -3.81 -14.34 -16.69
CA GLN A 100 -2.37 -14.17 -16.61
C GLN A 100 -1.99 -12.70 -16.79
N ILE A 101 -1.44 -12.07 -15.76
CA ILE A 101 -0.96 -10.69 -15.82
C ILE A 101 0.37 -10.66 -16.60
N VAL A 102 0.40 -9.94 -17.71
CA VAL A 102 1.59 -9.76 -18.57
C VAL A 102 2.25 -8.40 -18.40
N SER A 103 1.50 -7.40 -17.94
CA SER A 103 2.03 -6.06 -17.69
C SER A 103 1.15 -5.33 -16.66
N GLU A 104 1.78 -4.45 -15.87
CA GLU A 104 1.12 -3.54 -14.96
C GLU A 104 1.64 -2.12 -15.17
N GLU A 105 0.74 -1.17 -15.31
CA GLU A 105 1.05 0.25 -15.32
C GLU A 105 0.39 0.94 -14.12
N ARG A 106 1.18 1.75 -13.39
CA ARG A 106 0.72 2.51 -12.23
C ARG A 106 0.79 3.99 -12.53
N ILE A 107 -0.37 4.61 -12.73
CA ILE A 107 -0.48 6.02 -13.12
C ILE A 107 -0.94 6.82 -11.88
N PRO A 108 -0.08 7.66 -11.29
CA PRO A 108 -0.47 8.53 -10.17
C PRO A 108 -1.71 9.36 -10.50
N TRP A 109 -2.64 9.49 -9.55
CA TRP A 109 -3.91 10.19 -9.76
C TRP A 109 -3.79 11.56 -10.46
N PRO A 110 -2.84 12.46 -10.11
CA PRO A 110 -2.73 13.75 -10.77
C PRO A 110 -2.50 13.66 -12.28
N LEU A 111 -1.79 12.63 -12.74
CA LEU A 111 -1.45 12.40 -14.14
C LEU A 111 -2.57 11.72 -14.93
N CYS A 112 -3.61 11.23 -14.26
CA CYS A 112 -4.71 10.55 -14.93
C CYS A 112 -5.56 11.52 -15.78
N PRO A 113 -6.02 11.07 -16.96
CA PRO A 113 -7.00 11.79 -17.76
C PRO A 113 -8.28 12.07 -16.98
N ARG A 114 -8.98 13.14 -17.37
CA ARG A 114 -10.22 13.60 -16.74
C ARG A 114 -11.30 12.51 -16.71
N GLU A 115 -11.50 11.83 -17.83
CA GLU A 115 -12.48 10.75 -17.95
C GLU A 115 -12.17 9.58 -17.01
N THR A 116 -10.91 9.17 -16.95
CA THR A 116 -10.44 8.14 -16.01
C THR A 116 -10.70 8.53 -14.57
N LYS A 117 -10.43 9.79 -14.19
CA LYS A 117 -10.71 10.33 -12.85
C LYS A 117 -12.20 10.24 -12.50
N LEU A 118 -13.09 10.58 -13.43
CA LEU A 118 -14.54 10.50 -13.20
C LEU A 118 -15.00 9.07 -12.94
N HIS A 119 -14.58 8.11 -13.77
CA HIS A 119 -15.00 6.72 -13.61
C HIS A 119 -14.40 6.06 -12.36
N SER A 120 -13.13 6.32 -12.10
CA SER A 120 -12.43 5.74 -10.94
C SER A 120 -12.85 6.36 -9.61
N PHE A 121 -13.28 7.64 -9.58
CA PHE A 121 -13.74 8.27 -8.34
C PHE A 121 -14.90 7.52 -7.69
N ALA A 122 -15.81 6.93 -8.48
CA ALA A 122 -16.89 6.10 -7.99
C ALA A 122 -16.42 4.86 -7.18
N MET A 123 -15.16 4.45 -7.36
CA MET A 123 -14.55 3.33 -6.66
C MET A 123 -13.90 3.71 -5.32
N LEU A 124 -13.78 5.00 -5.03
CA LEU A 124 -13.09 5.48 -3.83
C LEU A 124 -13.69 4.93 -2.54
N PRO A 125 -15.02 4.89 -2.33
CA PRO A 125 -15.59 4.31 -1.11
C PRO A 125 -15.23 2.82 -0.92
N GLU A 126 -15.23 2.04 -1.99
CA GLU A 126 -14.88 0.63 -1.96
C GLU A 126 -13.39 0.42 -1.61
N LEU A 127 -12.51 1.23 -2.21
CA LEU A 127 -11.09 1.20 -1.90
C LEU A 127 -10.84 1.52 -0.42
N LEU A 128 -11.49 2.56 0.12
CA LEU A 128 -11.36 2.95 1.53
C LEU A 128 -11.85 1.85 2.47
N GLY A 129 -12.97 1.19 2.14
CA GLY A 129 -13.44 0.02 2.89
C GLY A 129 -12.42 -1.13 2.88
N THR A 130 -11.81 -1.40 1.73
CA THR A 130 -10.77 -2.42 1.59
C THR A 130 -9.52 -2.09 2.40
N LEU A 131 -9.09 -0.82 2.41
CA LEU A 131 -7.96 -0.35 3.21
C LEU A 131 -8.24 -0.50 4.71
N ALA A 132 -9.43 -0.16 5.17
CA ALA A 132 -9.83 -0.33 6.57
C ALA A 132 -9.75 -1.81 7.00
N LEU A 133 -10.32 -2.72 6.21
CA LEU A 133 -10.25 -4.16 6.48
C LEU A 133 -8.80 -4.68 6.50
N LYS A 134 -7.96 -4.22 5.56
CA LYS A 134 -6.53 -4.58 5.54
C LYS A 134 -5.79 -4.05 6.77
N ALA A 135 -6.10 -2.83 7.23
CA ALA A 135 -5.51 -2.25 8.44
C ALA A 135 -5.86 -3.07 9.68
N GLU A 136 -7.13 -3.48 9.82
CA GLU A 136 -7.60 -4.34 10.90
C GLU A 136 -6.90 -5.70 10.89
N GLU A 137 -6.79 -6.33 9.72
CA GLU A 137 -6.10 -7.60 9.52
C GLU A 137 -4.62 -7.52 9.95
N ILE A 138 -3.91 -6.51 9.48
CA ILE A 138 -2.49 -6.26 9.81
C ILE A 138 -2.34 -6.01 11.32
N THR A 139 -3.25 -5.24 11.92
CA THR A 139 -3.24 -4.96 13.37
C THR A 139 -3.41 -6.25 14.18
N ALA A 140 -4.38 -7.09 13.80
CA ALA A 140 -4.63 -8.36 14.46
C ALA A 140 -3.47 -9.35 14.28
N GLN A 141 -2.86 -9.40 13.09
CA GLN A 141 -1.69 -10.24 12.82
C GLN A 141 -0.46 -9.77 13.60
N THR A 142 -0.21 -8.46 13.63
CA THR A 142 0.92 -7.86 14.36
C THR A 142 0.79 -8.11 15.86
N SER A 143 -0.40 -7.95 16.43
CA SER A 143 -0.66 -8.21 17.85
C SER A 143 -0.39 -9.66 18.23
N ARG A 144 -0.89 -10.61 17.43
CA ARG A 144 -0.62 -12.05 17.61
C ARG A 144 0.87 -12.35 17.53
N THR A 145 1.54 -11.82 16.51
CA THR A 145 2.99 -12.03 16.30
C THR A 145 3.80 -11.47 17.47
N SER A 146 3.48 -10.27 17.94
CA SER A 146 4.13 -9.64 19.10
C SER A 146 3.99 -10.48 20.37
N GLU A 147 2.80 -11.04 20.62
CA GLU A 147 2.59 -11.94 21.77
C GLU A 147 3.38 -13.25 21.63
N THR A 148 3.38 -13.87 20.45
CA THR A 148 4.20 -15.07 20.20
C THR A 148 5.69 -14.81 20.41
N VAL A 149 6.22 -13.70 19.89
CA VAL A 149 7.63 -13.32 20.10
C VAL A 149 7.93 -13.08 21.58
N ARG A 150 7.04 -12.41 22.31
CA ARG A 150 7.18 -12.20 23.76
C ARG A 150 7.22 -13.52 24.52
N GLN A 151 6.40 -14.49 24.15
CA GLN A 151 6.41 -15.83 24.76
C GLN A 151 7.71 -16.58 24.47
N LEU A 152 8.18 -16.54 23.21
CA LEU A 152 9.46 -17.15 22.81
C LEU A 152 10.64 -16.55 23.58
N LEU A 153 10.69 -15.22 23.72
CA LEU A 153 11.72 -14.53 24.50
C LEU A 153 11.69 -14.93 25.98
N LYS A 154 10.51 -15.09 26.58
CA LYS A 154 10.37 -15.58 27.96
C LYS A 154 10.89 -17.02 28.11
N THR A 155 10.60 -17.90 27.16
CA THR A 155 11.11 -19.28 27.18
C THR A 155 12.62 -19.32 27.00
N MET A 156 13.17 -18.57 26.04
CA MET A 156 14.63 -18.52 25.82
C MET A 156 15.38 -17.91 27.00
N GLY A 157 14.85 -16.84 27.61
CA GLY A 157 15.41 -16.24 28.82
C GLY A 157 15.39 -17.19 30.01
N ARG A 158 14.33 -18.00 30.16
CA ARG A 158 14.23 -19.06 31.19
C ARG A 158 15.23 -20.20 30.99
N HIS A 159 15.69 -20.46 29.77
CA HIS A 159 16.73 -21.47 29.51
C HIS A 159 18.16 -20.96 29.77
N SER A 160 18.36 -19.65 30.01
CA SER A 160 19.70 -19.08 30.29
C SER A 160 20.10 -19.03 31.78
N HIS A 161 19.19 -19.38 32.71
CA HIS A 161 19.42 -19.25 34.16
C HIS A 161 19.30 -20.57 34.94
N GLY A 162 19.53 -21.71 34.28
CA GLY A 162 19.28 -23.05 34.85
C GLY A 162 20.48 -23.99 34.93
N SER A 163 21.73 -23.51 34.94
CA SER A 163 22.88 -24.38 35.22
C SER A 163 23.90 -23.68 36.12
N ALA A 164 24.14 -24.31 37.28
CA ALA A 164 25.04 -23.96 38.38
C ALA A 164 24.60 -22.70 39.17
N GLU A 165 24.30 -22.74 40.46
CA GLU A 165 25.00 -23.37 41.60
C GLU A 165 24.03 -23.35 42.82
N PRO A 166 24.22 -24.08 43.96
CA PRO A 166 25.37 -23.84 44.86
C PRO A 166 25.82 -24.98 45.81
N ALA A 167 27.01 -24.79 46.41
CA ALA A 167 27.53 -25.23 47.74
C ALA A 167 28.93 -25.86 47.64
N LEU A 168 29.95 -25.60 48.47
CA LEU A 168 30.20 -24.80 49.68
C LEU A 168 31.75 -24.78 49.85
N VAL A 169 32.32 -23.60 50.19
CA VAL A 169 33.46 -23.30 51.11
C VAL A 169 34.76 -24.13 51.01
N THR A 170 35.95 -23.52 50.85
CA THR A 170 36.86 -23.08 51.95
C THR A 170 38.10 -22.29 51.46
N ASN A 171 38.40 -21.21 52.20
CA ASN A 171 39.70 -20.65 52.64
C ASN A 171 40.86 -20.29 51.68
N GLY A 172 41.36 -19.05 51.86
CA GLY A 172 42.71 -18.59 51.47
C GLY A 172 42.74 -17.08 51.20
N VAL A 173 42.78 -16.22 52.23
CA VAL A 173 43.97 -15.46 52.70
C VAL A 173 44.71 -14.68 51.59
N GLY A 174 44.75 -13.35 51.73
CA GLY A 174 45.85 -12.54 51.17
C GLY A 174 45.41 -11.22 50.54
N ALA A 175 45.68 -10.12 51.24
CA ALA A 175 45.55 -8.75 50.77
C ALA A 175 46.62 -8.40 49.71
N ASP A 176 46.30 -7.50 48.76
CA ASP A 176 47.08 -6.27 48.54
C ASP A 176 46.34 -5.31 47.57
N PRO A 177 46.19 -4.00 47.89
CA PRO A 177 45.60 -3.01 47.00
C PRO A 177 46.60 -1.90 46.64
N ASP A 178 47.61 -2.15 45.82
CA ASP A 178 48.28 -1.05 45.09
C ASP A 178 49.24 -1.55 44.01
N ALA A 179 48.90 -1.32 42.74
CA ALA A 179 49.88 -1.31 41.65
C ALA A 179 49.36 -0.54 40.44
N GLY A 180 49.56 0.78 40.48
CA GLY A 180 50.34 1.42 39.40
C GLY A 180 49.64 1.66 38.08
N LEU A 181 49.10 2.87 37.96
CA LEU A 181 49.20 3.74 36.78
C LEU A 181 50.46 3.46 35.93
N PHE A 182 50.32 3.24 34.62
CA PHE A 182 50.94 4.03 33.54
C PHE A 182 50.88 3.35 32.14
N ARG A 183 50.53 4.18 31.16
CA ARG A 183 50.99 4.24 29.74
C ARG A 183 50.45 3.28 28.66
N ARG A 184 49.65 3.91 27.78
CA ARG A 184 49.77 4.03 26.30
C ARG A 184 50.64 3.00 25.56
N SER A 185 50.10 2.43 24.49
CA SER A 185 50.73 2.39 23.15
C SER A 185 49.69 2.10 22.04
N ARG A 186 49.75 2.90 20.98
CA ARG A 186 49.05 2.77 19.69
C ARG A 186 49.84 1.85 18.73
N SER A 187 49.17 1.49 17.62
CA SER A 187 49.63 0.96 16.32
C SER A 187 49.33 -0.53 16.12
N ARG A 188 48.79 -0.98 14.97
CA ARG A 188 48.70 -0.37 13.64
C ARG A 188 47.27 -0.32 13.10
#